data_AF-Q95LE8-F1
#
_entry.id   AF-Q95LE8-F1
#
_cell.length_a   1.000
_cell.length_b   1.000
_cell.length_c   1.000
_cell.angle_alpha   90.00
_cell.angle_beta   90.00
_cell.angle_gamma   90.00
#
_symmetry.space_group_name_H-M   'P 1'
#
loop_
_entity.id
_entity.type
_entity.pdbx_description
1 polymer ?
#
loop_
_entity_poly.entity_id
_entity_poly.type
_entity_poly.pdbx_seq_one_letter_code
_entity_poly.pdbx_strand_id
1 'polypeptide(L)'
;TVKSSSRTPSDKPVAHVVANPEAEGQLQWLSRRANALLANGVELTDNQLIVPSDGLYLIYSQVLFKGQGCPSTHVLLTHTISRFAVSYQTKVNLLSAIK
;
A
#
# COMPACT_ATOMS: atom_id res chain seq x y z
N THR A 1 30.40 -1.99 -28.26
CA THR A 1 29.82 -3.14 -27.54
C THR A 1 28.80 -2.61 -26.55
N VAL A 2 27.52 -2.60 -26.92
CA VAL A 2 26.45 -2.10 -26.03
C VAL A 2 26.14 -3.21 -25.03
N LYS A 3 26.41 -2.96 -23.74
CA LYS A 3 26.01 -3.87 -22.66
C LYS A 3 24.48 -3.94 -22.66
N SER A 4 23.95 -5.09 -23.06
CA SER A 4 22.57 -5.47 -22.85
C SER A 4 22.29 -5.44 -21.35
N SER A 5 21.53 -4.45 -20.90
CA SER A 5 20.92 -4.49 -19.57
C SER A 5 19.97 -5.68 -19.57
N SER A 6 20.22 -6.63 -18.68
CA SER A 6 19.39 -7.82 -18.48
C SER A 6 17.94 -7.41 -18.22
N ARG A 7 17.12 -7.40 -19.27
CA ARG A 7 15.66 -7.32 -19.21
C ARG A 7 15.11 -8.71 -18.90
N THR A 8 15.46 -9.27 -17.76
CA THR A 8 14.62 -10.29 -17.14
C THR A 8 13.55 -9.54 -16.36
N PRO A 9 12.25 -9.74 -16.66
CA PRO A 9 11.21 -9.41 -15.69
C PRO A 9 11.63 -10.08 -14.38
N SER A 10 11.82 -9.29 -13.33
CA SER A 10 12.08 -9.83 -12.01
C SER A 10 10.77 -10.46 -11.54
N ASP A 11 10.73 -11.78 -11.43
CA ASP A 11 9.56 -12.55 -10.94
C ASP A 11 9.25 -12.31 -9.45
N LYS A 12 9.89 -11.30 -8.84
CA LYS A 12 9.63 -10.90 -7.46
C LYS A 12 8.18 -10.38 -7.33
N PRO A 13 7.41 -10.86 -6.34
CA PRO A 13 6.10 -10.30 -6.02
C PRO A 13 6.19 -8.79 -5.78
N VAL A 14 5.32 -8.02 -6.44
CA VAL A 14 5.36 -6.56 -6.37
C VAL A 14 3.95 -5.97 -6.39
N ALA A 15 3.75 -4.96 -5.54
CA ALA A 15 2.59 -4.08 -5.61
C ALA A 15 3.01 -2.62 -5.39
N HIS A 16 2.43 -1.74 -6.19
CA HIS A 16 2.39 -0.30 -5.99
C HIS A 16 0.97 0.15 -6.35
N VAL A 17 0.15 0.42 -5.34
CA VAL A 17 -1.24 0.81 -5.52
C VAL A 17 -1.41 2.28 -5.15
N VAL A 18 -2.38 2.93 -5.79
CA VAL A 18 -2.66 4.36 -5.60
C VAL A 18 -4.09 4.55 -5.13
N ALA A 19 -4.38 5.65 -4.44
CA ALA A 19 -5.74 5.98 -4.02
C ALA A 19 -6.66 6.20 -5.22
N ASN A 20 -7.92 5.78 -5.11
CA ASN A 20 -8.97 6.11 -6.06
C ASN A 20 -9.38 7.58 -5.87
N PRO A 21 -9.13 8.48 -6.84
CA PRO A 21 -9.48 9.89 -6.69
C PRO A 21 -11.00 10.15 -6.71
N GLU A 22 -11.80 9.21 -7.21
CA GLU A 22 -13.26 9.32 -7.28
C GLU A 22 -13.94 8.86 -5.98
N ALA A 23 -13.19 8.23 -5.07
CA ALA A 23 -13.70 7.66 -3.83
C ALA A 23 -13.63 8.69 -2.68
N GLU A 24 -14.41 9.75 -2.76
CA GLU A 24 -14.41 10.81 -1.73
C GLU A 24 -14.77 10.27 -0.34
N GLY A 25 -14.06 10.74 0.69
CA GLY A 25 -14.29 10.35 2.09
C GLY A 25 -13.77 8.96 2.48
N GLN A 26 -13.16 8.21 1.56
CA GLN A 26 -12.64 6.87 1.81
C GLN A 26 -11.30 6.64 1.09
N LEU A 27 -10.51 5.69 1.59
CA LEU A 27 -9.26 5.27 0.95
C LEU A 27 -9.47 3.92 0.26
N GLN A 28 -9.68 3.94 -1.05
CA GLN A 28 -9.75 2.74 -1.88
C GLN A 28 -8.50 2.64 -2.75
N TRP A 29 -7.78 1.52 -2.66
CA TRP A 29 -6.58 1.27 -3.44
C TRP A 29 -6.90 0.73 -4.85
N LEU A 30 -6.16 1.22 -5.84
CA LEU A 30 -6.25 0.79 -7.24
C LEU A 30 -4.88 0.35 -7.77
N SER A 31 -4.88 -0.72 -8.56
CA SER A 31 -3.71 -1.21 -9.30
C SER A 31 -3.77 -0.93 -10.80
N ARG A 32 -4.96 -0.68 -11.36
CA ARG A 32 -5.17 -0.41 -12.80
C ARG A 32 -5.09 1.08 -13.12
N ARG A 33 -3.90 1.64 -12.93
CA ARG A 33 -3.53 3.03 -13.24
C ARG A 33 -2.12 3.06 -13.82
N ALA A 34 -1.78 4.09 -14.59
CA ALA A 34 -0.42 4.27 -15.07
C ALA A 34 0.55 4.35 -13.87
N ASN A 35 1.71 3.69 -13.99
CA ASN A 35 2.73 3.56 -12.93
C ASN A 35 2.29 2.83 -11.64
N ALA A 36 1.07 2.28 -11.60
CA ALA A 36 0.68 1.32 -10.57
C ALA A 36 1.10 -0.11 -10.98
N LEU A 37 1.40 -0.94 -9.99
CA LEU A 37 1.89 -2.31 -10.16
C LEU A 37 1.06 -3.24 -9.29
N LEU A 38 0.69 -4.39 -9.85
CA LEU A 38 0.18 -5.53 -9.11
C LEU A 38 0.52 -6.77 -9.95
N ALA A 39 1.59 -7.46 -9.57
CA ALA A 39 2.16 -8.51 -10.39
C ALA A 39 2.80 -9.62 -9.54
N ASN A 40 3.09 -10.74 -10.21
CA ASN A 40 3.85 -11.87 -9.66
C ASN A 40 3.23 -12.43 -8.36
N GLY A 41 1.90 -12.61 -8.38
CA GLY A 41 1.14 -13.29 -7.32
C GLY A 41 0.59 -12.39 -6.21
N VAL A 42 0.99 -11.12 -6.10
CA VAL A 42 0.36 -10.21 -5.12
C VAL A 42 -1.08 -9.91 -5.54
N GLU A 43 -2.02 -10.02 -4.61
CA GLU A 43 -3.44 -9.77 -4.89
C GLU A 43 -4.00 -8.52 -4.19
N LEU A 44 -4.90 -7.86 -4.94
CA LEU A 44 -5.82 -6.77 -4.61
C LEU A 44 -7.16 -7.19 -4.00
N THR A 45 -7.28 -7.62 -2.74
CA THR A 45 -8.57 -8.15 -2.21
C THR A 45 -9.05 -7.41 -0.98
N ASP A 46 -10.32 -6.97 -0.96
CA ASP A 46 -10.95 -6.23 0.14
C ASP A 46 -10.09 -5.06 0.67
N ASN A 47 -9.52 -4.29 -0.26
CA ASN A 47 -8.64 -3.14 -0.01
C ASN A 47 -7.35 -3.50 0.76
N GLN A 48 -6.91 -4.76 0.70
CA GLN A 48 -5.70 -5.28 1.34
C GLN A 48 -4.79 -5.97 0.32
N LEU A 49 -3.49 -5.87 0.53
CA LEU A 49 -2.50 -6.58 -0.28
C LEU A 49 -2.25 -7.98 0.31
N ILE A 50 -2.47 -9.01 -0.49
CA ILE A 50 -2.23 -10.41 -0.10
C ILE A 50 -0.84 -10.83 -0.58
N VAL A 51 0.00 -11.28 0.36
CA VAL A 51 1.36 -11.75 0.08
C VAL A 51 1.31 -13.20 -0.41
N PRO A 52 1.92 -13.54 -1.57
CA PRO A 52 1.75 -14.86 -2.17
C PRO A 52 2.64 -15.96 -1.57
N SER A 53 3.72 -15.60 -0.88
CA SER A 53 4.68 -16.57 -0.36
C SER A 53 5.43 -16.01 0.85
N ASP A 54 6.01 -16.89 1.66
CA ASP A 54 6.86 -16.49 2.77
C ASP A 54 8.15 -15.82 2.26
N GLY A 55 8.59 -14.77 2.94
CA GLY A 55 9.80 -14.05 2.57
C GLY A 55 9.94 -12.68 3.24
N LEU A 56 11.02 -11.98 2.87
CA LEU A 56 11.25 -10.61 3.29
C LEU A 56 10.67 -9.65 2.26
N TYR A 57 9.85 -8.71 2.72
CA TYR A 57 9.17 -7.71 1.90
C TYR A 57 9.50 -6.31 2.38
N LEU A 58 9.87 -5.43 1.46
CA LEU A 58 9.86 -3.99 1.72
C LEU A 58 8.41 -3.50 1.66
N ILE A 59 7.93 -2.95 2.77
CA ILE A 59 6.58 -2.41 2.89
C ILE A 59 6.67 -0.91 3.16
N TYR A 60 5.96 -0.11 2.36
CA TYR A 60 5.91 1.34 2.49
C TYR A 60 4.51 1.84 2.15
N SER A 61 4.17 3.02 2.66
CA SER A 61 2.92 3.72 2.32
C SER A 61 3.10 5.20 2.57
N GLN A 62 2.41 6.03 1.78
CA GLN A 62 2.35 7.48 1.97
C GLN A 62 0.90 7.94 1.88
N VAL A 63 0.52 8.84 2.78
CA VAL A 63 -0.75 9.57 2.73
C VAL A 63 -0.48 11.07 2.79
N LEU A 64 -1.37 11.85 2.19
CA LEU A 64 -1.34 13.31 2.26
C LEU A 64 -2.71 13.78 2.76
N PHE A 65 -2.71 14.42 3.93
CA PHE A 65 -3.91 15.03 4.48
C PHE A 65 -3.99 16.51 4.09
N LYS A 66 -5.21 17.02 3.95
CA LYS A 66 -5.49 18.43 3.66
C LYS A 66 -6.72 18.86 4.47
N GLY A 67 -6.70 20.10 4.95
CA GLY A 67 -7.84 20.78 5.57
C GLY A 67 -7.79 22.28 5.27
N GLN A 68 -8.90 22.98 5.53
CA GLN A 68 -8.96 24.44 5.45
C GLN A 68 -9.37 25.00 6.81
N GLY A 69 -8.53 25.87 7.39
CA GLY A 69 -8.69 26.32 8.77
C GLY A 69 -8.45 25.20 9.78
N CYS A 70 -8.69 25.49 11.06
CA CYS A 70 -8.68 24.50 12.13
C CYS A 70 -10.10 24.41 12.72
N PRO A 71 -10.69 23.20 12.84
CA PRO A 71 -11.93 23.03 13.58
C PRO A 71 -11.73 23.41 15.05
N SER A 72 -12.84 23.73 15.74
CA SER A 72 -12.82 24.01 17.18
C SER A 72 -12.38 22.80 18.01
N THR A 73 -12.58 21.59 17.47
CA THR A 73 -12.09 20.34 18.02
C THR A 73 -10.76 19.94 17.40
N HIS A 74 -9.80 19.53 18.24
CA HIS A 74 -8.53 18.99 17.75
C HIS A 74 -8.76 17.69 16.98
N VAL A 75 -8.07 17.54 15.85
CA VAL A 75 -8.09 16.32 15.02
C VAL A 75 -6.70 15.71 15.03
N LEU A 76 -6.63 14.44 15.42
CA LEU A 76 -5.40 13.66 15.32
C LEU A 76 -5.42 12.85 14.02
N LEU A 77 -4.39 13.01 13.20
CA LEU A 77 -4.28 12.30 11.93
C LEU A 77 -3.37 11.09 12.14
N THR A 78 -3.90 9.90 11.84
CA THR A 78 -3.16 8.65 12.00
C THR A 78 -3.03 7.92 10.67
N HIS A 79 -1.89 7.26 10.48
CA HIS A 79 -1.65 6.40 9.33
C HIS A 79 -0.89 5.17 9.80
N THR A 80 -1.46 4.00 9.51
CA THR A 80 -0.96 2.73 10.04
C THR A 80 -1.00 1.66 8.95
N ILE A 81 0.12 0.95 8.80
CA ILE A 81 0.19 -0.29 8.04
C ILE A 81 0.08 -1.45 9.03
N SER A 82 -0.92 -2.29 8.87
CA SER A 82 -1.16 -3.46 9.71
C SER A 82 -0.90 -4.75 8.95
N ARG A 83 -0.41 -5.78 9.65
CA ARG A 83 -0.37 -7.16 9.19
C ARG A 83 -1.54 -7.92 9.79
N PHE A 84 -2.23 -8.70 8.96
CA PHE A 84 -3.18 -9.72 9.39
C PHE A 84 -2.63 -11.09 8.96
N ALA A 85 -2.31 -11.96 9.92
CA ALA A 85 -1.64 -13.22 9.64
C ALA A 85 -2.62 -14.39 9.64
N VAL A 86 -2.41 -15.38 8.77
CA VAL A 86 -3.23 -16.61 8.75
C VAL A 86 -3.13 -17.35 10.08
N SER A 87 -1.94 -17.39 10.68
CA SER A 87 -1.68 -18.02 11.99
C SER A 87 -2.17 -17.21 13.19
N TYR A 88 -2.48 -15.92 13.00
CA TYR A 88 -2.93 -15.03 14.06
C TYR A 88 -3.90 -14.00 13.48
N GLN A 89 -5.20 -14.32 13.57
CA GLN A 89 -6.31 -13.60 12.93
C GLN A 89 -6.64 -12.29 13.67
N THR A 90 -5.65 -11.43 13.86
CA THR A 90 -5.78 -10.11 14.47
C THR A 90 -4.81 -9.15 13.78
N LYS A 91 -5.23 -7.89 13.63
CA LYS A 91 -4.38 -6.85 13.03
C LYS A 91 -3.27 -6.46 14.00
N VAL A 92 -2.03 -6.50 13.53
CA VAL A 92 -0.85 -6.05 14.27
C VAL A 92 -0.16 -4.94 13.48
N ASN A 93 0.11 -3.81 14.12
CA ASN A 93 0.76 -2.67 13.47
C ASN A 93 2.21 -3.02 13.11
N LEU A 94 2.59 -2.82 11.84
CA LEU A 94 3.98 -2.90 11.39
C LEU A 94 4.64 -1.53 11.43
N LEU A 95 3.94 -0.51 10.89
CA LEU A 95 4.37 0.88 10.85
C LEU A 95 3.19 1.76 11.24
N SER A 96 3.42 2.78 12.07
CA SER A 96 2.38 3.71 12.49
C SER A 96 2.96 5.10 12.72
N ALA A 97 2.20 6.13 12.35
CA ALA A 97 2.54 7.52 12.60
C ALA A 97 1.30 8.32 13.01
N ILE A 98 1.53 9.37 13.80
CA ILE A 98 0.51 10.35 14.23
C ILE A 98 1.04 11.74 13.88
N LYS A 99 0.17 12.63 13.42
CA LYS A 99 0.44 14.04 13.14
C LYS A 99 -0.65 14.93 13.73
#